data_AF-A0A7D5S8Z1-F1
#
_entry.id   AF-A0A7D5S8Z1-F1
#
_cell.length_a   1.000
_cell.length_b   1.000
_cell.length_c   1.000
_cell.angle_alpha   90.00
_cell.angle_beta   90.00
_cell.angle_gamma   90.00
#
_symmetry.space_group_name_H-M   'P 1'
#
loop_
_entity.id
_entity.type
_entity.pdbx_description
1 polymer ?
#
loop_
_entity_poly.entity_id
_entity_poly.type
_entity_poly.pdbx_seq_one_letter_code
_entity_poly.pdbx_strand_id
1 'polypeptide(L)'
;MGHQVGDMLLHAVASRLADCVRESDTVARLGGDEFVIVIADLAAPEDAITVIEKSRQALMVPFYIEDQELALTTSIGVSYYPKDGDDPDSLLRNADIAMYYAKEAGGDAFRIYSPTMNTLARERVEFENSLRKALERQEFVLYYQPVISLDTGKIVCAEVLLRWQNPKLGLVMPQEFIPITEDTGLIGPLGEWLLQEACAQTKQWQLEGFAPIKIAVNLSAKQFNQGDVADMVEKF
;
A
#
# COMPACT_ATOMS: atom_id res chain seq x y z
N MET A 1 9.60 0.39 -17.15
CA MET A 1 11.02 0.00 -17.24
C MET A 1 11.09 -1.30 -18.03
N GLY A 2 12.02 -1.45 -18.97
CA GLY A 2 12.11 -2.66 -19.79
C GLY A 2 12.52 -3.88 -18.96
N HIS A 3 12.07 -5.07 -19.35
CA HIS A 3 12.39 -6.33 -18.65
C HIS A 3 13.90 -6.53 -18.41
N GLN A 4 14.74 -6.11 -19.35
CA GLN A 4 16.20 -6.23 -19.26
C GLN A 4 16.82 -5.45 -18.09
N VAL A 5 16.40 -4.20 -17.87
CA VAL A 5 16.89 -3.37 -16.76
C VAL A 5 16.45 -3.96 -15.42
N GLY A 6 15.22 -4.50 -15.36
CA GLY A 6 14.72 -5.21 -14.18
C GLY A 6 15.55 -6.44 -13.84
N ASP A 7 15.89 -7.27 -14.83
CA ASP A 7 16.72 -8.45 -14.61
C ASP A 7 18.14 -8.07 -14.14
N MET A 8 18.75 -7.05 -14.74
CA MET A 8 20.08 -6.57 -14.29
C MET A 8 20.04 -6.08 -12.84
N LEU A 9 18.99 -5.35 -12.47
CA LEU A 9 18.79 -4.88 -11.10
C LEU A 9 18.65 -6.06 -10.13
N LEU A 10 17.86 -7.07 -10.47
CA LEU A 10 17.67 -8.27 -9.63
C LEU A 10 18.98 -9.04 -9.42
N HIS A 11 19.83 -9.14 -10.44
CA HIS A 11 21.17 -9.72 -10.31
C HIS A 11 22.07 -8.89 -9.39
N ALA A 12 22.03 -7.55 -9.52
CA ALA A 12 22.81 -6.66 -8.67
C ALA A 12 22.37 -6.73 -7.20
N VAL A 13 21.05 -6.81 -6.95
CA VAL A 13 20.49 -7.03 -5.61
C VAL A 13 20.97 -8.36 -5.03
N ALA A 14 20.88 -9.45 -5.80
CA ALA A 14 21.35 -10.77 -5.36
C ALA A 14 22.83 -10.75 -4.97
N SER A 15 23.68 -10.13 -5.79
CA SER A 15 25.12 -9.99 -5.50
C SER A 15 25.36 -9.20 -4.22
N ARG A 16 24.67 -8.07 -4.06
CA ARG A 16 24.88 -7.20 -2.91
C ARG A 16 24.41 -7.84 -1.60
N LEU A 17 23.33 -8.63 -1.66
CA LEU A 17 22.86 -9.42 -0.52
C LEU A 17 23.84 -10.55 -0.17
N ALA A 18 24.42 -11.22 -1.18
CA ALA A 18 25.43 -12.25 -0.96
C ALA A 18 26.68 -11.70 -0.23
N ASP A 19 27.11 -10.48 -0.56
CA ASP A 19 28.21 -9.79 0.12
C ASP A 19 27.85 -9.38 1.57
N CYS A 20 26.56 -9.33 1.89
CA CYS A 20 26.09 -8.99 3.23
C CYS A 20 26.19 -10.15 4.22
N VAL A 21 26.21 -11.39 3.75
CA VAL A 21 26.10 -12.58 4.59
C VAL A 21 27.42 -13.38 4.67
N ARG A 22 27.50 -14.40 5.53
CA ARG A 22 28.64 -15.31 5.62
C ARG A 22 28.46 -16.50 4.68
N GLU A 23 29.51 -17.26 4.42
CA GLU A 23 29.43 -18.50 3.62
C GLU A 23 28.48 -19.56 4.22
N SER A 24 28.25 -19.53 5.54
CA SER A 24 27.31 -20.41 6.23
C SER A 24 25.85 -20.01 6.05
N ASP A 25 25.60 -18.77 5.65
CA ASP A 25 24.26 -18.23 5.46
C ASP A 25 23.80 -18.48 4.02
N THR A 26 22.50 -18.43 3.78
CA THR A 26 21.93 -18.65 2.44
C THR A 26 21.14 -17.45 1.99
N VAL A 27 21.40 -16.98 0.76
CA VAL A 27 20.55 -16.00 0.06
C VAL A 27 19.83 -16.72 -1.07
N ALA A 28 18.51 -16.60 -1.11
CA ALA A 28 17.66 -17.19 -2.15
C ALA A 28 16.67 -16.16 -2.69
N ARG A 29 16.24 -16.33 -3.94
CA ARG A 29 15.14 -15.56 -4.53
C ARG A 29 13.93 -16.48 -4.65
N LEU A 30 12.81 -16.11 -4.01
CA LEU A 30 11.58 -16.91 -4.05
C LEU A 30 10.80 -16.71 -5.35
N GLY A 31 10.84 -15.49 -5.90
CA GLY A 31 10.11 -15.10 -7.10
C GLY A 31 9.97 -13.58 -7.16
N GLY A 32 9.64 -13.03 -8.32
CA GLY A 32 9.46 -11.57 -8.45
C GLY A 32 10.68 -10.79 -7.93
N ASP A 33 10.45 -9.85 -7.04
CA ASP A 33 11.43 -9.04 -6.31
C ASP A 33 11.72 -9.52 -4.88
N GLU A 34 11.27 -10.73 -4.53
CA GLU A 34 11.37 -11.29 -3.17
C GLU A 34 12.63 -12.14 -2.96
N PHE A 35 13.39 -11.77 -1.93
CA PHE A 35 14.61 -12.45 -1.49
C PHE A 35 14.46 -12.93 -0.04
N VAL A 36 15.04 -14.10 0.26
CA VAL A 36 15.12 -14.69 1.59
C VAL A 36 16.58 -14.84 1.99
N ILE A 37 16.89 -14.48 3.23
CA ILE A 37 18.17 -14.73 3.87
C ILE A 37 17.94 -15.71 5.02
N VAL A 38 18.64 -16.84 5.00
CA VAL A 38 18.68 -17.80 6.11
C VAL A 38 20.00 -17.62 6.83
N ILE A 39 19.93 -17.18 8.09
CA ILE A 39 21.09 -17.01 8.96
C ILE A 39 21.16 -18.23 9.87
N ALA A 40 22.21 -19.03 9.72
CA ALA A 40 22.43 -20.23 10.51
C ALA A 40 23.27 -19.93 11.76
N ASP A 41 23.18 -20.81 12.76
CA ASP A 41 24.07 -20.83 13.94
C ASP A 41 24.19 -19.49 14.69
N LEU A 42 23.07 -18.78 14.84
CA LEU A 42 22.98 -17.57 15.67
C LEU A 42 23.28 -17.90 17.13
N ALA A 43 24.20 -17.15 17.76
CA ALA A 43 24.48 -17.29 19.19
C ALA A 43 23.40 -16.59 20.02
N ALA A 44 22.89 -15.46 19.54
CA ALA A 44 21.76 -14.75 20.11
C ALA A 44 20.86 -14.15 19.00
N PRO A 45 19.54 -13.97 19.23
CA PRO A 45 18.65 -13.33 18.26
C PRO A 45 19.13 -11.94 17.79
N GLU A 46 19.79 -11.20 18.68
CA GLU A 46 20.33 -9.87 18.40
C GLU A 46 21.44 -9.89 17.33
N ASP A 47 22.13 -11.02 17.14
CA ASP A 47 23.19 -11.14 16.13
C ASP A 47 22.61 -11.01 14.71
N ALA A 48 21.35 -11.41 14.51
CA ALA A 48 20.65 -11.27 13.23
C ALA A 48 20.49 -9.79 12.83
N ILE A 49 20.36 -8.88 13.81
CA ILE A 49 20.19 -7.44 13.56
C ILE A 49 21.35 -6.88 12.75
N THR A 50 22.57 -7.38 12.99
CA THR A 50 23.75 -6.94 12.24
C THR A 50 23.65 -7.28 10.76
N VAL A 51 23.18 -8.48 10.43
CA VAL A 51 23.00 -8.92 9.02
C VAL A 51 21.85 -8.16 8.38
N ILE A 52 20.75 -7.94 9.12
CA ILE A 52 19.57 -7.19 8.66
C ILE A 52 19.96 -5.75 8.31
N GLU A 53 20.61 -5.03 9.23
CA GLU A 53 21.02 -3.64 8.99
C GLU A 53 22.08 -3.54 7.91
N LYS A 54 23.05 -4.47 7.87
CA LYS A 54 24.05 -4.51 6.78
C LYS A 54 23.37 -4.70 5.42
N SER A 55 22.39 -5.59 5.33
CA SER A 55 21.63 -5.84 4.10
C SER A 55 20.82 -4.61 3.68
N ARG A 56 20.08 -4.02 4.63
CA ARG A 56 19.30 -2.80 4.41
C ARG A 56 20.19 -1.66 3.92
N GLN A 57 21.27 -1.35 4.64
CA GLN A 57 22.18 -0.27 4.29
C GLN A 57 22.83 -0.48 2.92
N ALA A 58 23.18 -1.72 2.59
CA ALA A 58 23.72 -2.02 1.28
C ALA A 58 22.70 -1.76 0.18
N LEU A 59 21.42 -2.13 0.36
CA LEU A 59 20.38 -1.91 -0.64
C LEU A 59 19.95 -0.44 -0.79
N MET A 60 20.14 0.39 0.24
CA MET A 60 19.91 1.85 0.15
C MET A 60 20.91 2.56 -0.76
N VAL A 61 22.09 1.99 -1.01
CA VAL A 61 23.06 2.58 -1.95
C VAL A 61 22.47 2.52 -3.37
N PRO A 62 22.45 3.61 -4.14
CA PRO A 62 21.93 3.58 -5.50
C PRO A 62 22.58 2.50 -6.37
N PHE A 63 21.78 1.91 -7.26
CA PHE A 63 22.25 0.98 -8.27
C PHE A 63 22.49 1.75 -9.56
N TYR A 64 23.68 1.61 -10.13
CA TYR A 64 24.02 2.16 -11.44
C TYR A 64 23.89 1.03 -12.46
N ILE A 65 22.78 1.04 -13.20
CA ILE A 65 22.45 0.04 -14.22
C ILE A 65 22.39 0.78 -15.56
N GLU A 66 23.30 0.43 -16.46
CA GLU A 66 23.53 1.21 -17.70
C GLU A 66 23.80 2.69 -17.37
N ASP A 67 23.07 3.62 -17.99
CA ASP A 67 23.20 5.07 -17.74
C ASP A 67 22.17 5.59 -16.73
N GLN A 68 21.56 4.71 -15.92
CA GLN A 68 20.52 5.06 -14.95
C GLN A 68 20.96 4.82 -13.50
N GLU A 69 20.66 5.80 -12.65
CA GLU A 69 20.75 5.69 -11.20
C GLU A 69 19.38 5.28 -10.64
N LEU A 70 19.33 4.12 -9.98
CA LEU A 70 18.11 3.54 -9.42
C LEU A 70 18.24 3.45 -7.90
N ALA A 71 17.40 4.19 -7.19
CA ALA A 71 17.25 4.07 -5.74
C ALA A 71 16.16 3.05 -5.41
N LEU A 72 16.45 2.14 -4.48
CA LEU A 72 15.50 1.15 -3.99
C LEU A 72 15.20 1.39 -2.51
N THR A 73 13.99 1.02 -2.12
CA THR A 73 13.60 0.83 -0.72
C THR A 73 13.39 -0.64 -0.45
N THR A 74 13.72 -1.13 0.74
CA THR A 74 13.53 -2.54 1.10
C THR A 74 12.73 -2.67 2.38
N SER A 75 11.77 -3.59 2.38
CA SER A 75 11.05 -4.00 3.58
C SER A 75 11.52 -5.38 3.99
N ILE A 76 11.92 -5.56 5.25
CA ILE A 76 12.49 -6.81 5.74
C ILE A 76 11.60 -7.37 6.86
N GLY A 77 11.18 -8.63 6.72
CA GLY A 77 10.50 -9.37 7.76
C GLY A 77 11.40 -10.42 8.37
N VAL A 78 11.35 -10.59 9.69
CA VAL A 78 12.24 -11.49 10.43
C VAL A 78 11.43 -12.44 11.29
N SER A 79 11.73 -13.73 11.21
CA SER A 79 11.22 -14.77 12.12
C SER A 79 12.39 -15.61 12.65
N TYR A 80 12.26 -16.10 13.88
CA TYR A 80 13.29 -16.87 14.57
C TYR A 80 12.85 -18.31 14.81
N TYR A 81 13.65 -19.26 14.34
CA TYR A 81 13.52 -20.65 14.77
C TYR A 81 14.10 -20.84 16.19
N PRO A 82 13.47 -21.65 17.08
CA PRO A 82 12.15 -22.26 16.95
C PRO A 82 11.00 -21.38 17.48
N LYS A 83 11.31 -20.17 17.97
CA LYS A 83 10.36 -19.28 18.67
C LYS A 83 9.12 -18.95 17.84
N ASP A 84 9.32 -18.70 16.56
CA ASP A 84 8.32 -18.19 15.61
C ASP A 84 7.88 -19.27 14.62
N GLY A 85 8.27 -20.54 14.81
CA GLY A 85 7.91 -21.66 13.94
C GLY A 85 8.91 -22.80 14.06
N ASP A 86 8.42 -24.03 14.00
CA ASP A 86 9.20 -25.26 14.06
C ASP A 86 9.43 -25.91 12.68
N ASP A 87 8.78 -25.37 11.64
CA ASP A 87 8.91 -25.81 10.25
C ASP A 87 9.21 -24.63 9.29
N PRO A 88 9.81 -24.89 8.11
CA PRO A 88 10.15 -23.86 7.14
C PRO A 88 8.96 -23.03 6.64
N ASP A 89 7.81 -23.65 6.42
CA ASP A 89 6.62 -22.96 5.89
C ASP A 89 6.07 -21.97 6.91
N SER A 90 6.03 -22.36 8.19
CA SER A 90 5.63 -21.47 9.29
C SER A 90 6.60 -20.29 9.46
N LEU A 91 7.91 -20.53 9.36
CA LEU A 91 8.92 -19.47 9.48
C LEU A 91 8.84 -18.47 8.33
N LEU A 92 8.72 -18.97 7.08
CA LEU A 92 8.56 -18.12 5.90
C LEU A 92 7.28 -17.30 5.98
N ARG A 93 6.15 -17.93 6.33
CA ARG A 93 4.87 -17.22 6.50
C ARG A 93 4.97 -16.12 7.56
N ASN A 94 5.60 -16.41 8.70
CA ASN A 94 5.69 -15.45 9.79
C ASN A 94 6.68 -14.32 9.49
N ALA A 95 7.77 -14.59 8.75
CA ALA A 95 8.65 -13.57 8.21
C ALA A 95 7.91 -12.67 7.19
N ASP A 96 7.13 -13.27 6.28
CA ASP A 96 6.33 -12.53 5.30
C ASP A 96 5.31 -11.59 5.96
N ILE A 97 4.60 -12.08 7.00
CA ILE A 97 3.71 -11.23 7.81
C ILE A 97 4.46 -10.03 8.39
N ALA A 98 5.66 -10.24 8.94
CA ALA A 98 6.46 -9.14 9.48
C ALA A 98 6.94 -8.17 8.38
N MET A 99 7.35 -8.69 7.21
CA MET A 99 7.79 -7.91 6.06
C MET A 99 6.66 -7.01 5.56
N TYR A 100 5.44 -7.54 5.49
CA TYR A 100 4.25 -6.79 5.14
C TYR A 100 4.06 -5.58 6.07
N TYR A 101 4.16 -5.78 7.40
CA TYR A 101 4.08 -4.66 8.35
C TYR A 101 5.23 -3.66 8.23
N ALA A 102 6.41 -4.12 7.81
CA ALA A 102 7.52 -3.21 7.49
C ALA A 102 7.20 -2.36 6.25
N LYS A 103 6.51 -2.93 5.26
CA LYS A 103 6.06 -2.23 4.05
C LYS A 103 4.98 -1.19 4.35
N GLU A 104 3.98 -1.54 5.16
CA GLU A 104 2.92 -0.60 5.54
C GLU A 104 3.42 0.58 6.41
N ALA A 105 4.48 0.37 7.20
CA ALA A 105 5.06 1.43 8.03
C ALA A 105 5.86 2.49 7.24
N GLY A 106 5.79 2.48 5.91
CA GLY A 106 6.48 3.43 5.02
C GLY A 106 7.64 2.83 4.21
N GLY A 107 7.88 1.52 4.32
CA GLY A 107 9.02 0.86 3.67
C GLY A 107 10.36 1.22 4.30
N ASP A 108 11.46 0.78 3.66
CA ASP A 108 12.83 0.99 4.13
C ASP A 108 13.06 0.68 5.63
N ALA A 109 12.45 -0.41 6.10
CA ALA A 109 12.45 -0.80 7.49
C ALA A 109 12.46 -2.31 7.65
N PHE A 110 12.80 -2.78 8.84
CA PHE A 110 12.61 -4.17 9.21
C PHE A 110 11.63 -4.31 10.36
N ARG A 111 10.96 -5.47 10.42
CA ARG A 111 10.10 -5.86 11.54
C ARG A 111 10.42 -7.29 11.94
N ILE A 112 10.51 -7.50 13.25
CA ILE A 112 10.57 -8.82 13.85
C ILE A 112 9.14 -9.28 14.09
N TYR A 113 8.84 -10.50 13.66
CA TYR A 113 7.57 -11.14 13.88
C TYR A 113 7.21 -11.19 15.37
N SER A 114 5.95 -10.94 15.66
CA SER A 114 5.34 -11.23 16.95
C SER A 114 3.99 -11.91 16.73
N PRO A 115 3.54 -12.81 17.63
CA PRO A 115 2.25 -13.48 17.48
C PRO A 115 1.04 -12.53 17.34
N THR A 116 1.14 -11.31 17.88
CA THR A 116 0.14 -10.25 17.72
C THR A 116 -0.04 -9.82 16.25
N MET A 117 0.99 -9.96 15.41
CA MET A 117 0.91 -9.67 13.97
C MET A 117 0.01 -10.64 13.22
N ASN A 118 -0.15 -11.89 13.68
CA ASN A 118 -1.10 -12.83 13.05
C ASN A 118 -2.54 -12.36 13.19
N THR A 119 -2.89 -11.79 14.34
CA THR A 119 -4.23 -11.24 14.56
C THR A 119 -4.47 -10.07 13.63
N LEU A 120 -3.51 -9.14 13.56
CA LEU A 120 -3.58 -7.99 12.66
C LEU A 120 -3.65 -8.42 11.18
N ALA A 121 -2.91 -9.46 10.78
CA ALA A 121 -2.93 -9.98 9.40
C ALA A 121 -4.29 -10.58 9.06
N ARG A 122 -4.91 -11.31 9.98
CA ARG A 122 -6.29 -11.81 9.82
C ARG A 122 -7.30 -10.68 9.71
N GLU A 123 -7.23 -9.70 10.60
CA GLU A 123 -8.08 -8.50 10.57
C GLU A 123 -7.93 -7.76 9.24
N ARG A 124 -6.71 -7.68 8.71
CA ARG A 124 -6.45 -7.09 7.39
C ARG A 124 -7.11 -7.87 6.26
N VAL A 125 -6.95 -9.19 6.20
CA VAL A 125 -7.62 -10.02 5.19
C VAL A 125 -9.14 -9.87 5.27
N GLU A 126 -9.70 -9.79 6.47
CA GLU A 126 -11.13 -9.50 6.66
C GLU A 126 -11.52 -8.10 6.16
N PHE A 127 -10.70 -7.09 6.43
CA PHE A 127 -10.89 -5.73 5.96
C PHE A 127 -10.88 -5.65 4.43
N GLU A 128 -9.89 -6.25 3.76
CA GLU A 128 -9.77 -6.28 2.30
C GLU A 128 -10.94 -7.01 1.64
N ASN A 129 -11.33 -8.16 2.19
CA ASN A 129 -12.49 -8.91 1.71
C ASN A 129 -13.80 -8.13 1.89
N SER A 130 -13.91 -7.35 2.96
CA SER A 130 -15.06 -6.49 3.19
C SER A 130 -15.08 -5.32 2.21
N LEU A 131 -13.92 -4.70 1.97
CA LEU A 131 -13.75 -3.56 1.06
C LEU A 131 -14.11 -3.92 -0.39
N ARG A 132 -13.71 -5.11 -0.87
CA ARG A 132 -14.09 -5.60 -2.20
C ARG A 132 -15.60 -5.70 -2.41
N LYS A 133 -16.35 -5.97 -1.35
CA LYS A 133 -17.82 -6.09 -1.37
C LYS A 133 -18.53 -4.78 -1.02
N ALA A 134 -17.81 -3.80 -0.47
CA ALA A 134 -18.37 -2.57 0.05
C ALA A 134 -19.10 -1.75 -1.03
N LEU A 135 -18.56 -1.73 -2.25
CA LEU A 135 -19.17 -1.04 -3.38
C LEU A 135 -20.51 -1.68 -3.78
N GLU A 136 -20.54 -3.01 -3.91
CA GLU A 136 -21.76 -3.77 -4.22
C GLU A 136 -22.82 -3.65 -3.12
N ARG A 137 -22.38 -3.51 -1.87
CA ARG A 137 -23.23 -3.36 -0.69
C ARG A 137 -23.64 -1.92 -0.39
N GLN A 138 -23.25 -0.96 -1.23
CA GLN A 138 -23.56 0.45 -1.06
C GLN A 138 -23.10 1.00 0.30
N GLU A 139 -21.96 0.52 0.79
CA GLU A 139 -21.41 0.91 2.09
C GLU A 139 -20.58 2.21 1.99
N PHE A 140 -20.27 2.69 0.79
CA PHE A 140 -19.60 3.98 0.61
C PHE A 140 -20.60 5.13 0.64
N VAL A 141 -20.18 6.25 1.23
CA VAL A 141 -20.98 7.47 1.31
C VAL A 141 -20.12 8.70 1.05
N LEU A 142 -20.75 9.76 0.53
CA LEU A 142 -20.10 11.03 0.26
C LEU A 142 -20.46 12.05 1.33
N TYR A 143 -19.43 12.64 1.93
CA TYR A 143 -19.55 13.83 2.76
C TYR A 143 -19.12 15.04 1.94
N TYR A 144 -19.67 16.22 2.27
CA TYR A 144 -19.42 17.44 1.52
C TYR A 144 -18.92 18.53 2.47
N GLN A 145 -17.71 19.03 2.24
CA GLN A 145 -17.14 20.12 3.00
C GLN A 145 -17.25 21.43 2.23
N PRO A 146 -17.94 22.46 2.75
CA PRO A 146 -18.11 23.72 2.03
C PRO A 146 -16.80 24.52 1.99
N VAL A 147 -16.52 25.11 0.83
CA VAL A 147 -15.45 26.08 0.61
C VAL A 147 -16.08 27.47 0.51
N ILE A 148 -15.64 28.39 1.37
CA ILE A 148 -16.24 29.72 1.52
C ILE A 148 -15.29 30.78 0.94
N SER A 149 -15.83 31.67 0.10
CA SER A 149 -15.11 32.87 -0.33
C SER A 149 -15.04 33.86 0.83
N LEU A 150 -13.82 34.25 1.21
CA LEU A 150 -13.61 35.22 2.30
C LEU A 150 -14.14 36.62 1.95
N ASP A 151 -14.09 37.01 0.68
CA ASP A 151 -14.56 38.33 0.22
C ASP A 151 -16.08 38.47 0.31
N THR A 152 -16.82 37.37 0.05
CA THR A 152 -18.28 37.40 -0.08
C THR A 152 -19.00 36.70 1.07
N GLY A 153 -18.31 35.87 1.86
CA GLY A 153 -18.89 34.99 2.87
C GLY A 153 -19.77 33.88 2.30
N LYS A 154 -19.80 33.68 0.97
CA LYS A 154 -20.65 32.69 0.30
C LYS A 154 -19.90 31.40 0.01
N ILE A 155 -20.64 30.29 -0.01
CA ILE A 155 -20.14 29.00 -0.47
C ILE A 155 -19.87 29.09 -1.98
N VAL A 156 -18.66 28.71 -2.41
CA VAL A 156 -18.24 28.72 -3.82
C VAL A 156 -18.04 27.32 -4.39
N CYS A 157 -17.74 26.35 -3.52
CA CYS A 157 -17.48 24.97 -3.88
C CYS A 157 -17.81 24.05 -2.70
N ALA A 158 -18.03 22.77 -2.97
CA ALA A 158 -18.01 21.72 -1.96
C ALA A 158 -16.95 20.68 -2.31
N GLU A 159 -16.08 20.35 -1.37
CA GLU A 159 -15.16 19.22 -1.50
C GLU A 159 -15.88 17.92 -1.18
N VAL A 160 -15.76 16.95 -2.07
CA VAL A 160 -16.33 15.60 -1.94
C VAL A 160 -15.34 14.73 -1.17
N LEU A 161 -15.81 14.22 -0.04
CA LEU A 161 -15.04 13.43 0.91
C LEU A 161 -15.66 12.04 1.03
N LEU A 162 -15.03 11.07 0.39
CA LEU A 162 -15.43 9.67 0.46
C LEU A 162 -15.34 9.15 1.90
N ARG A 163 -16.28 8.33 2.32
CA ARG A 163 -16.24 7.58 3.58
C ARG A 163 -16.76 6.18 3.35
N TRP A 164 -16.33 5.24 4.18
CA TRP A 164 -16.87 3.88 4.18
C TRP A 164 -17.63 3.62 5.47
N GLN A 165 -18.93 3.36 5.38
CA GLN A 165 -19.79 2.91 6.48
C GLN A 165 -19.70 1.39 6.60
N ASN A 166 -18.65 0.91 7.26
CA ASN A 166 -18.46 -0.51 7.50
C ASN A 166 -19.43 -1.01 8.60
N PRO A 167 -20.16 -2.12 8.39
CA PRO A 167 -21.11 -2.64 9.38
C PRO A 167 -20.51 -3.03 10.74
N LYS A 168 -19.23 -3.40 10.78
CA LYS A 168 -18.51 -3.81 12.01
C LYS A 168 -17.71 -2.66 12.61
N LEU A 169 -17.02 -1.88 11.77
CA LEU A 169 -16.06 -0.84 12.20
C LEU A 169 -16.67 0.56 12.30
N GLY A 170 -17.89 0.76 11.79
CA GLY A 170 -18.52 2.07 11.72
C GLY A 170 -17.96 2.90 10.56
N LEU A 171 -17.80 4.22 10.77
CA LEU A 171 -17.33 5.14 9.74
C LEU A 171 -15.80 5.09 9.63
N VAL A 172 -15.30 4.48 8.56
CA VAL A 172 -13.88 4.34 8.25
C VAL A 172 -13.41 5.48 7.35
N MET A 173 -12.23 6.01 7.64
CA MET A 173 -11.68 7.18 6.95
C MET A 173 -10.87 6.77 5.70
N PRO A 174 -10.79 7.64 4.66
CA PRO A 174 -10.06 7.35 3.42
C PRO A 174 -8.62 6.88 3.60
N GLN A 175 -7.91 7.42 4.60
CA GLN A 175 -6.52 7.07 4.88
C GLN A 175 -6.33 5.57 5.18
N GLU A 176 -7.38 4.90 5.68
CA GLU A 176 -7.33 3.50 6.06
C GLU A 176 -7.61 2.56 4.87
N PHE A 177 -8.41 2.98 3.89
CA PHE A 177 -8.85 2.10 2.80
C PHE A 177 -8.37 2.49 1.40
N ILE A 178 -8.02 3.76 1.14
CA ILE A 178 -7.55 4.20 -0.19
C ILE A 178 -6.27 3.48 -0.63
N PRO A 179 -5.24 3.29 0.21
CA PRO A 179 -4.05 2.52 -0.19
C PRO A 179 -4.39 1.10 -0.65
N ILE A 180 -5.37 0.48 0.01
CA ILE A 180 -5.84 -0.86 -0.30
C ILE A 180 -6.59 -0.90 -1.62
N THR A 181 -7.48 0.06 -1.87
CA THR A 181 -8.21 0.11 -3.14
C THR A 181 -7.26 0.37 -4.31
N GLU A 182 -6.20 1.15 -4.08
CA GLU A 182 -5.13 1.33 -5.04
C GLU A 182 -4.39 0.03 -5.34
N ASP A 183 -3.99 -0.73 -4.33
CA ASP A 183 -3.23 -1.98 -4.48
C ASP A 183 -4.06 -3.13 -5.05
N THR A 184 -5.35 -3.16 -4.75
CA THR A 184 -6.28 -4.18 -5.25
C THR A 184 -6.92 -3.81 -6.59
N GLY A 185 -6.67 -2.60 -7.11
CA GLY A 185 -7.28 -2.09 -8.34
C GLY A 185 -8.73 -1.63 -8.18
N LEU A 186 -9.32 -1.72 -6.99
CA LEU A 186 -10.68 -1.25 -6.70
C LEU A 186 -10.83 0.27 -6.80
N ILE A 187 -9.72 1.02 -6.78
CA ILE A 187 -9.74 2.50 -6.85
C ILE A 187 -10.41 3.02 -8.14
N GLY A 188 -10.28 2.30 -9.26
CA GLY A 188 -10.93 2.67 -10.52
C GLY A 188 -12.46 2.64 -10.41
N PRO A 189 -13.07 1.46 -10.19
CA PRO A 189 -14.52 1.33 -10.02
C PRO A 189 -15.10 2.22 -8.91
N LEU A 190 -14.37 2.39 -7.80
CA LEU A 190 -14.78 3.27 -6.71
C LEU A 190 -14.78 4.76 -7.12
N GLY A 191 -13.82 5.18 -7.94
CA GLY A 191 -13.77 6.51 -8.52
C GLY A 191 -14.93 6.81 -9.47
N GLU A 192 -15.26 5.86 -10.35
CA GLU A 192 -16.41 5.97 -11.25
C GLU A 192 -17.71 6.18 -10.47
N TRP A 193 -17.93 5.32 -9.46
CA TRP A 193 -19.09 5.43 -8.58
C TRP A 193 -19.12 6.77 -7.83
N LEU A 194 -17.99 7.22 -7.29
CA LEU A 194 -17.88 8.49 -6.57
C LEU A 194 -18.26 9.67 -7.46
N LEU A 195 -17.76 9.73 -8.70
CA LEU A 195 -18.08 10.80 -9.64
C LEU A 195 -19.56 10.80 -9.99
N GLN A 196 -20.13 9.62 -10.27
CA GLN A 196 -21.54 9.47 -10.56
C GLN A 196 -22.42 10.02 -9.43
N GLU A 197 -22.14 9.63 -8.18
CA GLU A 197 -22.88 10.08 -7.00
C GLU A 197 -22.70 11.58 -6.74
N ALA A 198 -21.49 12.12 -6.92
CA ALA A 198 -21.23 13.55 -6.74
C ALA A 198 -21.98 14.41 -7.78
N CYS A 199 -22.01 13.96 -9.04
CA CYS A 199 -22.78 14.61 -10.11
C CYS A 199 -24.29 14.53 -9.85
N ALA A 200 -24.78 13.36 -9.44
CA ALA A 200 -26.19 13.16 -9.09
C ALA A 200 -26.62 14.06 -7.92
N GLN A 201 -25.82 14.13 -6.85
CA GLN A 201 -26.09 14.99 -5.70
C GLN A 201 -26.10 16.48 -6.08
N THR A 202 -25.15 16.90 -6.92
CA THR A 202 -25.08 18.29 -7.41
C THR A 202 -26.32 18.65 -8.23
N LYS A 203 -26.80 17.71 -9.05
CA LYS A 203 -28.05 17.91 -9.80
C LYS A 203 -29.25 18.00 -8.87
N GLN A 204 -29.31 17.18 -7.83
CA GLN A 204 -30.37 17.23 -6.84
C GLN A 204 -30.41 18.59 -6.13
N TRP A 205 -29.28 19.14 -5.70
CA TRP A 205 -29.25 20.48 -5.09
C TRP A 205 -29.79 21.57 -6.02
N GLN A 206 -29.49 21.51 -7.32
CA GLN A 206 -30.05 22.44 -8.29
C GLN A 206 -31.58 22.31 -8.40
N LEU A 207 -32.10 21.08 -8.37
CA LEU A 207 -33.55 20.84 -8.41
C LEU A 207 -34.26 21.32 -7.13
N GLU A 208 -33.57 21.27 -6.00
CA GLU A 208 -34.03 21.82 -4.71
C GLU A 208 -33.97 23.36 -4.65
N GLY A 209 -33.43 24.02 -5.70
CA GLY A 209 -33.38 25.47 -5.84
C GLY A 209 -32.11 26.12 -5.28
N PHE A 210 -31.09 25.33 -4.91
CA PHE A 210 -29.79 25.88 -4.56
C PHE A 210 -29.07 26.42 -5.79
N ALA A 211 -28.28 27.49 -5.58
CA ALA A 211 -27.43 28.02 -6.64
C ALA A 211 -26.41 26.95 -7.09
N PRO A 212 -26.08 26.87 -8.39
CA PRO A 212 -25.08 25.94 -8.87
C PRO A 212 -23.73 26.28 -8.23
N ILE A 213 -23.18 25.31 -7.49
CA ILE A 213 -21.84 25.37 -6.92
C ILE A 213 -20.93 24.39 -7.64
N LYS A 214 -19.62 24.63 -7.58
CA LYS A 214 -18.62 23.67 -8.04
C LYS A 214 -18.51 22.53 -7.03
N ILE A 215 -18.16 21.34 -7.51
CA ILE A 215 -17.72 20.22 -6.67
C ILE A 215 -16.25 19.94 -6.96
N ALA A 216 -15.48 19.65 -5.91
CA ALA A 216 -14.09 19.24 -6.00
C ALA A 216 -13.98 17.78 -5.58
N VAL A 217 -13.38 16.95 -6.44
CA VAL A 217 -13.19 15.52 -6.22
C VAL A 217 -11.70 15.22 -6.17
N ASN A 218 -11.29 14.45 -5.17
CA ASN A 218 -9.92 13.99 -5.02
C ASN A 218 -9.66 12.79 -5.92
N LEU A 219 -8.53 12.80 -6.63
CA LEU A 219 -8.09 11.71 -7.49
C LEU A 219 -6.80 11.09 -6.95
N SER A 220 -6.74 9.77 -7.01
CA SER A 220 -5.55 8.99 -6.69
C SER A 220 -4.51 9.08 -7.81
N ALA A 221 -3.23 8.93 -7.47
CA ALA A 221 -2.15 8.93 -8.46
C ALA A 221 -2.29 7.79 -9.48
N LYS A 222 -2.80 6.62 -9.05
CA LYS A 222 -3.09 5.49 -9.94
C LYS A 222 -4.19 5.82 -10.95
N GLN A 223 -5.28 6.48 -10.51
CA GLN A 223 -6.36 6.91 -11.41
C GLN A 223 -5.86 7.94 -12.43
N PHE A 224 -5.07 8.91 -11.98
CA PHE A 224 -4.53 9.93 -12.89
C PHE A 224 -3.63 9.31 -13.97
N ASN A 225 -2.80 8.32 -13.61
CA ASN A 225 -1.89 7.66 -14.53
C ASN A 225 -2.57 6.67 -15.50
N GLN A 226 -3.78 6.19 -15.21
CA GLN A 226 -4.56 5.35 -16.13
C GLN A 226 -5.02 6.11 -17.38
N GLY A 227 -5.11 7.44 -17.29
CA GLY A 227 -5.33 8.33 -18.44
C GLY A 227 -6.77 8.38 -18.97
N ASP A 228 -7.71 7.69 -18.33
CA ASP A 228 -9.13 7.59 -18.70
C ASP A 228 -10.04 8.51 -17.87
N VAL A 229 -9.47 9.35 -17.00
CA VAL A 229 -10.23 10.29 -16.15
C VAL A 229 -11.10 11.23 -16.99
N ALA A 230 -10.60 11.71 -18.13
CA ALA A 230 -11.38 12.59 -19.01
C ALA A 230 -12.61 11.84 -19.58
N ASP A 231 -12.39 10.64 -20.12
CA ASP A 231 -13.45 9.78 -20.66
C ASP A 231 -14.49 9.42 -19.58
N MET A 232 -14.03 9.21 -18.34
CA MET A 232 -14.89 8.94 -17.19
C MET A 232 -15.79 10.13 -16.86
N VAL A 233 -15.26 11.36 -16.89
CA VAL A 233 -16.02 12.59 -16.62
C VAL A 233 -17.02 12.90 -17.74
N GLU A 234 -16.67 12.63 -19.00
CA GLU A 234 -17.58 12.87 -20.15
C GLU A 234 -18.84 11.99 -20.14
N LYS A 235 -18.87 10.90 -19.37
CA LYS A 235 -20.05 10.04 -19.23
C LYS A 235 -21.20 10.67 -18.43
N PHE A 236 -20.95 11.76 -17.70
CA PHE A 236 -21.88 12.36 -16.73
C PHE A 236 -22.20 13.82 -17.05
#